data_AF-A0A197JE05-F1
#
_entry.id   AF-A0A197JE05-F1
#
_cell.length_a   1.000
_cell.length_b   1.000
_cell.length_c   1.000
_cell.angle_alpha   90.00
_cell.angle_beta   90.00
_cell.angle_gamma   90.00
#
_symmetry.space_group_name_H-M   'P 1'
#
loop_
_entity.id
_entity.type
_entity.pdbx_description
1 polymer ?
#
loop_
_entity_poly.entity_id
_entity_poly.type
_entity_poly.pdbx_seq_one_letter_code
_entity_poly.pdbx_strand_id
1 'polypeptide(L)'
;YKRSLFLKFSALFEKYGTPQLFGTYTCDAESPGQKALAIFAGGEGSKTHDDPVLFTVHWRRQWTRFFEFMTKVWASRRTGGLEAWCWVFEMQDRGTPHTHFCLWTKNSLGQLMEDSVITCSRLGETEEQTELIRNHQVHRSPCGRYCRPNDEDRCRFGYPKPLNTGHTYFDKEKKKFVMERHEGDEYIVGYNMELLRYGRVNMD
;
A
#
# COMPACT_ATOMS: atom_id res chain seq x y z
N TYR A 1 4.64 -0.22 -24.08
CA TYR A 1 4.31 -0.64 -22.69
C TYR A 1 3.26 0.26 -22.04
N LYS A 2 3.57 1.52 -21.68
CA LYS A 2 2.65 2.42 -20.95
C LYS A 2 1.26 2.60 -21.59
N ARG A 3 1.19 2.81 -22.92
CA ARG A 3 -0.09 2.92 -23.66
C ARG A 3 -0.96 1.65 -23.55
N SER A 4 -0.36 0.46 -23.59
CA SER A 4 -1.12 -0.79 -23.47
C SER A 4 -1.66 -1.00 -22.07
N LEU A 5 -0.89 -0.65 -21.03
CA LEU A 5 -1.38 -0.68 -19.65
C LEU A 5 -2.51 0.33 -19.43
N PHE A 6 -2.38 1.53 -19.98
CA PHE A 6 -3.43 2.54 -19.94
C PHE A 6 -4.73 2.02 -20.57
N LEU A 7 -4.67 1.46 -21.79
CA LEU A 7 -5.86 0.92 -22.46
C LEU A 7 -6.51 -0.22 -21.67
N LYS A 8 -5.72 -1.12 -21.08
CA LYS A 8 -6.23 -2.18 -20.20
C LYS A 8 -6.92 -1.62 -18.96
N PHE A 9 -6.30 -0.62 -18.34
CA PHE A 9 -6.85 0.07 -17.18
C PHE A 9 -8.16 0.80 -17.51
N SER A 10 -8.21 1.52 -18.63
CA SER A 10 -9.43 2.17 -19.13
C SER A 10 -10.55 1.15 -19.38
N ALA A 11 -10.26 0.01 -20.02
CA ALA A 11 -11.25 -1.03 -20.24
C ALA A 11 -11.80 -1.63 -18.92
N LEU A 12 -10.97 -1.74 -17.88
CA LEU A 12 -11.42 -2.17 -16.55
C LEU A 12 -12.32 -1.11 -15.90
N PHE A 13 -11.95 0.17 -15.97
CA PHE A 13 -12.77 1.27 -15.46
C PHE A 13 -14.11 1.40 -16.19
N GLU A 14 -14.14 1.24 -17.50
CA GLU A 14 -15.36 1.28 -18.30
C GLU A 14 -16.31 0.12 -17.93
N LYS A 15 -15.75 -1.07 -17.66
CA LYS A 15 -16.55 -2.26 -17.35
C LYS A 15 -17.00 -2.34 -15.88
N TYR A 16 -16.12 -2.01 -14.94
CA TYR A 16 -16.33 -2.25 -13.51
C TYR A 16 -16.44 -0.94 -12.69
N GLY A 17 -16.26 0.23 -13.31
CA GLY A 17 -16.28 1.51 -12.62
C GLY A 17 -15.01 1.79 -11.81
N THR A 18 -15.15 2.61 -10.77
CA THR A 18 -14.03 2.95 -9.88
C THR A 18 -13.68 1.75 -8.99
N PRO A 19 -12.40 1.35 -8.87
CA PRO A 19 -12.00 0.27 -7.98
C PRO A 19 -12.32 0.62 -6.53
N GLN A 20 -12.67 -0.39 -5.73
CA GLN A 20 -12.96 -0.20 -4.31
C GLN A 20 -11.70 -0.03 -3.46
N LEU A 21 -10.58 -0.64 -3.88
CA LEU A 21 -9.33 -0.61 -3.13
C LEU A 21 -8.16 -0.27 -4.03
N PHE A 22 -7.28 0.59 -3.54
CA PHE A 22 -5.98 0.89 -4.12
C PHE A 22 -4.88 0.48 -3.13
N GLY A 23 -3.77 -0.03 -3.65
CA GLY A 23 -2.66 -0.44 -2.81
C GLY A 23 -1.31 -0.24 -3.43
N THR A 24 -0.32 -0.15 -2.56
CA THR A 24 1.09 -0.03 -2.95
C THR A 24 1.96 -1.04 -2.24
N TYR A 25 2.70 -1.81 -3.03
CA TYR A 25 3.71 -2.75 -2.54
C TYR A 25 5.08 -2.22 -2.90
N THR A 26 5.92 -1.99 -1.90
CA THR A 26 7.26 -1.43 -2.10
C THR A 26 8.32 -2.44 -1.70
N CYS A 27 9.35 -2.58 -2.52
CA CYS A 27 10.51 -3.38 -2.14
C CYS A 27 11.19 -2.79 -0.90
N ASP A 28 11.40 -3.61 0.12
CA ASP A 28 12.37 -3.33 1.17
C ASP A 28 13.73 -3.92 0.80
N ALA A 29 14.59 -3.10 0.19
CA ALA A 29 15.96 -3.48 -0.16
C ALA A 29 16.83 -3.79 1.07
N GLU A 30 16.42 -3.33 2.26
CA GLU A 30 17.11 -3.56 3.52
C GLU A 30 16.60 -4.80 4.28
N SER A 31 15.59 -5.49 3.73
CA SER A 31 15.02 -6.68 4.35
C SER A 31 16.08 -7.77 4.53
N PRO A 32 16.00 -8.59 5.61
CA PRO A 32 16.94 -9.67 5.84
C PRO A 32 17.11 -10.61 4.65
N GLY A 33 16.02 -10.89 3.91
CA GLY A 33 16.05 -11.73 2.72
C GLY A 33 16.84 -11.12 1.56
N GLN A 34 16.69 -9.83 1.30
CA GLN A 34 17.46 -9.13 0.26
C GLN A 34 18.94 -9.05 0.62
N LYS A 35 19.27 -8.72 1.88
CA LYS A 35 20.66 -8.67 2.36
C LYS A 35 21.34 -10.03 2.31
N ALA A 36 20.66 -11.08 2.78
CA ALA A 36 21.19 -12.44 2.73
C ALA A 36 21.48 -12.89 1.30
N LEU A 37 20.61 -12.52 0.35
CA LEU A 37 20.81 -12.85 -1.05
C LEU A 37 22.00 -12.10 -1.68
N ALA A 38 22.16 -10.81 -1.35
CA ALA A 38 23.31 -10.03 -1.79
C ALA A 38 24.63 -10.63 -1.27
N ILE A 39 24.68 -10.99 0.01
CA ILE A 39 25.85 -11.63 0.62
C ILE A 39 26.12 -13.00 -0.01
N PHE A 40 25.08 -13.80 -0.26
CA PHE A 40 25.24 -15.11 -0.90
C PHE A 40 25.82 -15.02 -2.30
N ALA A 41 25.43 -14.01 -3.08
CA ALA A 41 25.87 -13.87 -4.48
C ALA A 41 27.21 -13.13 -4.63
N GLY A 42 27.47 -12.10 -3.82
CA GLY A 42 28.64 -11.23 -3.95
C GLY A 42 29.68 -11.35 -2.84
N GLY A 43 29.39 -12.08 -1.76
CA GLY A 43 30.24 -12.16 -0.56
C GLY A 43 29.95 -11.08 0.49
N GLU A 44 30.67 -11.13 1.61
CA GLU A 44 30.51 -10.17 2.71
C GLU A 44 30.71 -8.71 2.25
N GLY A 45 29.85 -7.81 2.74
CA GLY A 45 29.86 -6.39 2.37
C GLY A 45 29.10 -6.05 1.09
N SER A 46 28.65 -7.05 0.32
CA SER A 46 27.84 -6.84 -0.89
C SER A 46 26.49 -6.21 -0.56
N LYS A 47 26.07 -5.28 -1.41
CA LYS A 47 24.80 -4.56 -1.30
C LYS A 47 23.79 -5.11 -2.29
N THR A 48 22.51 -4.95 -1.93
CA THR A 48 21.38 -5.41 -2.74
C THR A 48 21.40 -4.85 -4.18
N HIS A 49 21.95 -3.65 -4.40
CA HIS A 49 22.02 -3.04 -5.73
C HIS A 49 23.24 -3.44 -6.56
N ASP A 50 24.19 -4.19 -5.99
CA ASP A 50 25.40 -4.60 -6.70
C ASP A 50 25.08 -5.65 -7.80
N ASP A 51 24.02 -6.44 -7.61
CA ASP A 51 23.45 -7.33 -8.62
C ASP A 51 21.97 -6.99 -8.89
N PRO A 52 21.69 -6.09 -9.86
CA PRO A 52 20.33 -5.69 -10.17
C PRO A 52 19.47 -6.82 -10.77
N VAL A 53 20.09 -7.83 -11.40
CA VAL A 53 19.36 -8.96 -11.97
C VAL A 53 18.83 -9.84 -10.83
N LEU A 54 19.70 -10.20 -9.89
CA LEU A 54 19.31 -11.02 -8.75
C LEU A 54 18.29 -10.29 -7.86
N PHE A 55 18.52 -9.01 -7.60
CA PHE A 55 17.61 -8.15 -6.86
C PHE A 55 16.20 -8.13 -7.47
N THR A 56 16.10 -7.90 -8.78
CA THR A 56 14.80 -7.81 -9.46
C THR A 56 14.10 -9.15 -9.55
N VAL A 57 14.84 -10.25 -9.73
CA VAL A 57 14.29 -11.62 -9.71
C VAL A 57 13.74 -11.96 -8.33
N HIS A 58 14.48 -11.65 -7.26
CA HIS A 58 14.01 -11.88 -5.89
C HIS A 58 12.77 -11.06 -5.57
N TRP A 59 12.80 -9.76 -5.88
CA TRP A 59 11.64 -8.91 -5.69
C TRP A 59 10.43 -9.42 -6.47
N ARG A 60 10.59 -9.82 -7.73
CA ARG A 60 9.50 -10.36 -8.54
C ARG A 60 8.88 -11.61 -7.90
N ARG A 61 9.69 -12.49 -7.31
CA ARG A 61 9.20 -13.66 -6.56
C ARG A 61 8.39 -13.25 -5.34
N GLN A 62 8.86 -12.27 -4.57
CA GLN A 62 8.16 -11.75 -3.39
C GLN A 62 6.83 -11.11 -3.77
N TRP A 63 6.83 -10.26 -4.81
CA TRP A 63 5.63 -9.68 -5.38
C TRP A 63 4.64 -10.75 -5.85
N THR A 64 5.07 -11.75 -6.62
CA THR A 64 4.18 -12.83 -7.09
C THR A 64 3.55 -13.57 -5.93
N ARG A 65 4.32 -13.95 -4.90
CA ARG A 65 3.79 -14.63 -3.71
C ARG A 65 2.77 -13.77 -2.95
N PHE A 66 3.11 -12.51 -2.71
CA PHE A 66 2.20 -11.56 -2.09
C PHE A 66 0.91 -11.42 -2.90
N PHE A 67 1.03 -11.23 -4.21
CA PHE A 67 -0.11 -10.99 -5.07
C PHE A 67 -1.02 -12.22 -5.20
N GLU A 68 -0.44 -13.43 -5.24
CA GLU A 68 -1.20 -14.68 -5.16
C GLU A 68 -1.91 -14.84 -3.82
N PHE A 69 -1.23 -14.58 -2.69
CA PHE A 69 -1.86 -14.56 -1.37
C PHE A 69 -3.02 -13.56 -1.33
N MET A 70 -2.80 -12.33 -1.79
CA MET A 70 -3.79 -11.27 -1.78
C MET A 70 -5.03 -11.65 -2.61
N THR A 71 -4.83 -12.10 -3.85
CA THR A 71 -5.93 -12.40 -4.77
C THR A 71 -6.66 -13.70 -4.48
N LYS A 72 -5.98 -14.75 -3.99
CA LYS A 72 -6.57 -16.07 -3.77
C LYS A 72 -7.06 -16.30 -2.34
N VAL A 73 -6.39 -15.71 -1.35
CA VAL A 73 -6.63 -15.99 0.08
C VAL A 73 -7.22 -14.78 0.80
N TRP A 74 -6.56 -13.63 0.74
CA TRP A 74 -7.01 -12.46 1.49
C TRP A 74 -8.33 -11.93 0.94
N ALA A 75 -8.43 -11.76 -0.38
CA ALA A 75 -9.60 -11.14 -0.99
C ALA A 75 -10.87 -12.00 -0.85
N SER A 76 -10.75 -13.33 -0.91
CA SER A 76 -11.89 -14.22 -0.68
C SER A 76 -12.45 -14.11 0.74
N ARG A 77 -11.57 -13.90 1.73
CA ARG A 77 -11.94 -13.72 3.14
C ARG A 77 -12.45 -12.32 3.49
N ARG A 78 -11.87 -11.27 2.89
CA ARG A 78 -12.06 -9.88 3.33
C ARG A 78 -12.94 -9.04 2.41
N THR A 79 -13.20 -9.50 1.19
CA THR A 79 -13.85 -8.68 0.16
C THR A 79 -14.95 -9.40 -0.64
N GLY A 80 -15.34 -10.61 -0.20
CA GLY A 80 -16.24 -11.50 -0.94
C GLY A 80 -15.60 -12.09 -2.22
N GLY A 81 -14.31 -11.83 -2.45
CA GLY A 81 -13.60 -12.16 -3.68
C GLY A 81 -13.46 -10.96 -4.64
N LEU A 82 -12.63 -11.13 -5.68
CA LEU A 82 -12.37 -10.10 -6.68
C LEU A 82 -13.17 -10.36 -7.96
N GLU A 83 -13.70 -9.29 -8.54
CA GLU A 83 -14.27 -9.29 -9.89
C GLU A 83 -13.23 -8.97 -10.96
N ALA A 84 -12.29 -8.08 -10.61
CA ALA A 84 -11.16 -7.72 -11.45
C ALA A 84 -10.03 -7.14 -10.59
N TRP A 85 -8.83 -7.08 -11.18
CA TRP A 85 -7.69 -6.41 -10.59
C TRP A 85 -6.72 -6.00 -11.70
N CYS A 86 -5.88 -5.01 -11.40
CA CYS A 86 -4.75 -4.65 -12.24
C CYS A 86 -3.61 -4.11 -11.39
N TRP A 87 -2.40 -4.13 -11.93
CA TRP A 87 -1.25 -3.54 -11.27
C TRP A 87 -0.24 -3.02 -12.29
N VAL A 88 0.56 -2.06 -11.87
CA VAL A 88 1.65 -1.48 -12.66
C VAL A 88 2.91 -1.41 -11.83
N PHE A 89 4.02 -1.73 -12.46
CA PHE A 89 5.35 -1.68 -11.88
C PHE A 89 6.05 -0.37 -12.26
N GLU A 90 6.70 0.23 -11.27
CA GLU A 90 7.51 1.44 -11.40
C GLU A 90 8.79 1.30 -10.56
N MET A 91 9.89 1.87 -11.06
CA MET A 91 11.12 2.02 -10.28
C MET A 91 11.05 3.37 -9.57
N GLN A 92 11.16 3.39 -8.23
CA GLN A 92 11.24 4.64 -7.48
C GLN A 92 12.58 5.34 -7.74
N ASP A 93 12.64 6.66 -7.54
CA ASP A 93 13.87 7.46 -7.70
C ASP A 93 15.04 6.96 -6.84
N ARG A 94 14.74 6.26 -5.74
CA ARG A 94 15.73 5.59 -4.87
C ARG A 94 16.16 4.19 -5.36
N GLY A 95 15.83 3.81 -6.58
CA GLY A 95 16.26 2.56 -7.23
C GLY A 95 15.52 1.28 -6.79
N THR A 96 14.43 1.40 -6.03
CA THR A 96 13.67 0.24 -5.54
C THR A 96 12.38 0.01 -6.34
N PRO A 97 12.07 -1.24 -6.70
CA PRO A 97 10.78 -1.63 -7.25
C PRO A 97 9.59 -1.20 -6.39
N HIS A 98 8.55 -0.74 -7.08
CA HIS A 98 7.29 -0.35 -6.50
C HIS A 98 6.14 -0.76 -7.41
N THR A 99 5.08 -1.30 -6.82
CA THR A 99 3.89 -1.70 -7.55
C THR A 99 2.69 -0.97 -7.01
N HIS A 100 1.96 -0.31 -7.90
CA HIS A 100 0.60 0.16 -7.65
C HIS A 100 -0.39 -0.89 -8.13
N PHE A 101 -1.44 -1.16 -7.37
CA PHE A 101 -2.51 -2.08 -7.78
C PHE A 101 -3.89 -1.56 -7.40
N CYS A 102 -4.88 -1.95 -8.21
CA CYS A 102 -6.29 -1.65 -7.99
C CYS A 102 -7.09 -2.94 -7.95
N LEU A 103 -8.08 -3.01 -7.05
CA LEU A 103 -8.94 -4.17 -6.87
C LEU A 103 -10.40 -3.78 -7.01
N TRP A 104 -11.14 -4.58 -7.80
CA TRP A 104 -12.59 -4.54 -7.85
C TRP A 104 -13.13 -5.74 -7.07
N THR A 105 -13.89 -5.48 -6.02
CA THR A 105 -14.35 -6.46 -5.03
C THR A 105 -15.81 -6.82 -5.25
N LYS A 106 -16.21 -8.04 -4.86
CA LYS A 106 -17.63 -8.43 -4.85
C LYS A 106 -18.42 -7.76 -3.73
N ASN A 107 -17.78 -7.54 -2.58
CA ASN A 107 -18.36 -6.73 -1.52
C ASN A 107 -18.50 -5.28 -1.98
N SER A 108 -19.63 -4.67 -1.63
CA SER A 108 -19.86 -3.24 -1.81
C SER A 108 -18.96 -2.41 -0.89
N LEU A 109 -18.77 -1.13 -1.23
CA LEU A 109 -18.05 -0.19 -0.37
C LEU A 109 -18.61 -0.12 1.05
N GLY A 110 -19.94 -0.18 1.21
CA GLY A 110 -20.59 -0.19 2.52
C GLY A 110 -20.11 -1.35 3.39
N GLN A 111 -20.07 -2.55 2.82
CA GLN A 111 -19.59 -3.76 3.52
C GLN A 111 -18.10 -3.67 3.85
N LEU A 112 -17.26 -3.17 2.95
CA LEU A 112 -15.83 -3.01 3.23
C LEU A 112 -15.57 -2.03 4.39
N MET A 113 -16.40 -0.98 4.51
CA MET A 113 -16.31 -0.01 5.61
C MET A 113 -16.82 -0.61 6.93
N GLU A 114 -17.95 -1.31 6.90
CA GLU A 114 -18.52 -2.00 8.07
C GLU A 114 -17.54 -3.03 8.64
N ASP A 115 -16.88 -3.79 7.76
CA ASP A 115 -15.86 -4.78 8.12
C ASP A 115 -14.49 -4.15 8.47
N SER A 116 -14.36 -2.82 8.40
CA SER A 116 -13.11 -2.08 8.62
C SER A 116 -11.92 -2.68 7.85
N VAL A 117 -12.14 -3.05 6.58
CA VAL A 117 -11.12 -3.71 5.74
C VAL A 117 -9.87 -2.85 5.61
N ILE A 118 -10.04 -1.53 5.60
CA ILE A 118 -8.97 -0.54 5.70
C ILE A 118 -9.19 0.32 6.94
N THR A 119 -8.14 0.53 7.71
CA THR A 119 -8.14 1.36 8.91
C THR A 119 -6.91 2.27 8.94
N CYS A 120 -6.90 3.22 9.86
CA CYS A 120 -5.76 4.11 10.12
C CYS A 120 -5.56 4.37 11.62
N SER A 121 -5.77 3.34 12.44
CA SER A 121 -5.47 3.40 13.88
C SER A 121 -3.97 3.35 14.13
N ARG A 122 -3.46 4.12 15.10
CA ARG A 122 -2.07 4.00 15.59
C ARG A 122 -1.85 2.78 16.49
N LEU A 123 -2.93 2.23 17.06
CA LEU A 123 -2.91 1.08 17.96
C LEU A 123 -3.39 -0.17 17.23
N GLY A 124 -2.58 -1.22 17.28
CA GLY A 124 -2.98 -2.56 16.88
C GLY A 124 -3.61 -3.33 18.05
N GLU A 125 -4.08 -4.54 17.77
CA GLU A 125 -4.62 -5.46 18.79
C GLU A 125 -3.52 -6.02 19.71
N THR A 126 -2.27 -5.98 19.24
CA THR A 126 -1.09 -6.44 19.98
C THR A 126 0.05 -5.43 19.89
N GLU A 127 1.03 -5.53 20.80
CA GLU A 127 2.22 -4.68 20.75
C GLU A 127 3.02 -4.88 19.45
N GLU A 128 3.10 -6.11 18.93
CA GLU A 128 3.75 -6.40 17.63
C GLU A 128 3.06 -5.64 16.48
N GLN A 129 1.72 -5.61 16.46
CA GLN A 129 0.98 -4.87 15.44
C GLN A 129 1.20 -3.36 15.59
N THR A 130 1.14 -2.83 16.82
CA THR A 130 1.38 -1.42 17.12
C THR A 130 2.78 -0.99 16.68
N GLU A 131 3.80 -1.80 16.95
CA GLU A 131 5.17 -1.53 16.48
C GLU A 131 5.26 -1.54 14.95
N LEU A 132 4.60 -2.49 14.29
CA LEU A 132 4.58 -2.56 12.83
C LEU A 132 3.90 -1.33 12.20
N ILE A 133 2.78 -0.88 12.76
CA ILE A 133 2.09 0.35 12.35
C ILE A 133 3.00 1.56 12.55
N ARG A 134 3.60 1.70 13.75
CA ARG A 134 4.53 2.79 14.08
C ARG A 134 5.68 2.89 13.08
N ASN A 135 6.22 1.75 12.66
CA ASN A 135 7.40 1.70 11.80
C ASN A 135 7.09 1.91 10.31
N HIS A 136 5.85 1.67 9.86
CA HIS A 136 5.54 1.61 8.42
C HIS A 136 4.33 2.45 7.97
N GLN A 137 3.40 2.78 8.86
CA GLN A 137 2.16 3.49 8.52
C GLN A 137 2.07 4.89 9.11
N VAL A 138 3.16 5.42 9.67
CA VAL A 138 3.20 6.80 10.17
C VAL A 138 3.76 7.72 9.09
N HIS A 139 2.95 8.68 8.66
CA HIS A 139 3.42 9.79 7.85
C HIS A 139 4.42 10.62 8.67
N ARG A 140 5.63 10.79 8.14
CA ARG A 140 6.68 11.55 8.83
C ARG A 140 6.26 12.99 9.08
N SER A 141 6.41 13.45 10.31
CA SER A 141 6.31 14.85 10.72
C SER A 141 7.60 15.27 11.46
N PRO A 142 8.23 16.41 11.11
CA PRO A 142 7.87 17.32 10.02
C PRO A 142 8.00 16.64 8.64
N CYS A 143 7.12 17.03 7.72
CA CYS A 143 7.10 16.49 6.36
C CYS A 143 8.40 16.80 5.62
N GLY A 144 8.91 15.85 4.82
CA GLY A 144 10.06 16.07 3.96
C GLY A 144 9.71 16.87 2.68
N ARG A 145 10.73 17.29 1.92
CA ARG A 145 10.57 18.08 0.67
C ARG A 145 9.65 17.44 -0.36
N TYR A 146 9.59 16.10 -0.42
CA TYR A 146 8.67 15.41 -1.33
C TYR A 146 7.18 15.71 -1.03
N CYS A 147 6.85 15.85 0.26
CA CYS A 147 5.50 16.13 0.74
C CYS A 147 5.18 17.63 0.70
N ARG A 148 6.21 18.49 0.76
CA ARG A 148 6.14 19.94 0.67
C ARG A 148 7.06 20.43 -0.45
N PRO A 149 6.70 20.15 -1.73
CA PRO A 149 7.45 20.73 -2.83
C PRO A 149 7.38 22.26 -2.71
N ASN A 150 8.50 22.96 -2.90
CA ASN A 150 8.61 24.42 -2.79
C ASN A 150 8.35 25.01 -1.40
N ASP A 151 8.57 24.24 -0.32
CA ASP A 151 8.40 24.69 1.07
C ASP A 151 6.99 25.23 1.37
N GLU A 152 5.97 24.68 0.70
CA GLU A 152 4.58 24.97 1.03
C GLU A 152 4.28 24.65 2.51
N ASP A 153 3.51 25.53 3.16
CA ASP A 153 3.10 25.35 4.56
C ASP A 153 2.27 24.08 4.79
N ARG A 154 1.64 23.55 3.73
CA ARG A 154 0.73 22.41 3.79
C ARG A 154 1.33 21.18 3.12
N CYS A 155 1.15 20.02 3.75
CA CYS A 155 1.49 18.75 3.13
C CYS A 155 0.56 18.50 1.94
N ARG A 156 1.11 18.17 0.76
CA ARG A 156 0.32 17.87 -0.46
C ARG A 156 -0.65 16.70 -0.29
N PHE A 157 -0.37 15.81 0.66
CA PHE A 157 -1.22 14.67 1.00
C PHE A 157 -2.28 15.02 2.07
N GLY A 158 -2.29 16.26 2.57
CA GLY A 158 -3.24 16.76 3.55
C GLY A 158 -3.00 16.27 4.97
N TYR A 159 -1.75 16.02 5.36
CA TYR A 159 -1.38 15.72 6.76
C TYR A 159 -1.09 17.01 7.56
N PRO A 160 -1.47 17.08 8.85
CA PRO A 160 -2.29 16.09 9.58
C PRO A 160 -3.71 16.00 9.01
N LYS A 161 -4.26 14.78 8.96
CA LYS A 161 -5.65 14.55 8.52
C LYS A 161 -6.62 15.03 9.61
N PRO A 162 -7.79 15.57 9.26
CA PRO A 162 -8.78 15.95 10.25
C PRO A 162 -9.30 14.72 11.01
N LEU A 163 -9.69 14.92 12.27
CA LEU A 163 -10.37 13.91 13.08
C LEU A 163 -11.74 13.57 12.49
N ASN A 164 -12.16 12.32 12.69
CA ASN A 164 -13.47 11.80 12.28
C ASN A 164 -13.84 10.66 13.23
N THR A 165 -14.44 10.96 14.38
CA THR A 165 -14.68 9.99 15.47
C THR A 165 -16.02 9.27 15.38
N GLY A 166 -16.59 9.15 14.17
CA GLY A 166 -17.91 8.55 13.95
C GLY A 166 -17.83 7.17 13.33
N HIS A 167 -17.46 7.14 12.05
CA HIS A 167 -17.22 5.93 11.27
C HIS A 167 -16.54 6.33 9.96
N THR A 168 -15.98 5.34 9.25
CA THR A 168 -15.49 5.53 7.89
C THR A 168 -16.66 5.67 6.91
N TYR A 169 -16.64 6.69 6.06
CA TYR A 169 -17.66 6.90 5.03
C TYR A 169 -17.08 7.41 3.70
N PHE A 170 -17.88 7.31 2.64
CA PHE A 170 -17.55 7.87 1.33
C PHE A 170 -18.20 9.25 1.15
N ASP A 171 -17.37 10.29 1.05
CA ASP A 171 -17.80 11.66 0.74
C ASP A 171 -18.10 11.74 -0.76
N LYS A 172 -19.40 11.73 -1.11
CA LYS A 172 -19.89 11.73 -2.50
C LYS A 172 -19.50 12.99 -3.27
N GLU A 173 -19.42 14.13 -2.60
CA GLU A 173 -19.09 15.42 -3.24
C GLU A 173 -17.61 15.46 -3.61
N LYS A 174 -16.76 15.08 -2.67
CA LYS A 174 -15.30 15.07 -2.86
C LYS A 174 -14.80 13.78 -3.53
N LYS A 175 -15.69 12.82 -3.77
CA LYS A 175 -15.42 11.49 -4.33
C LYS A 175 -14.22 10.81 -3.65
N LYS A 176 -14.19 10.87 -2.32
CA LYS A 176 -13.09 10.35 -1.50
C LYS A 176 -13.58 9.64 -0.25
N PHE A 177 -12.79 8.71 0.25
CA PHE A 177 -13.01 8.11 1.56
C PHE A 177 -12.56 9.06 2.67
N VAL A 178 -13.38 9.15 3.70
CA VAL A 178 -13.06 9.79 4.97
C VAL A 178 -13.02 8.68 6.00
N MET A 179 -11.80 8.26 6.35
CA MET A 179 -11.59 7.22 7.36
C MET A 179 -11.88 7.75 8.76
N GLU A 180 -12.35 6.86 9.62
CA GLU A 180 -12.45 7.14 11.06
C GLU A 180 -11.06 7.42 11.64
N ARG A 181 -10.93 8.51 12.40
CA ARG A 181 -9.66 8.97 12.98
C ARG A 181 -9.88 9.56 14.36
N HIS A 182 -9.21 8.99 15.34
CA HIS A 182 -9.17 9.47 16.71
C HIS A 182 -7.95 10.36 16.94
N GLU A 183 -7.90 10.98 18.12
CA GLU A 183 -6.74 11.76 18.55
C GLU A 183 -5.47 10.89 18.54
N GLY A 184 -4.44 11.37 17.85
CA GLY A 184 -3.18 10.65 17.60
C GLY A 184 -3.13 9.86 16.29
N ASP A 185 -4.24 9.66 15.59
CA ASP A 185 -4.29 8.95 14.30
C ASP A 185 -4.09 9.87 13.09
N GLU A 186 -3.87 11.17 13.30
CA GLU A 186 -3.89 12.21 12.26
C GLU A 186 -2.82 11.99 11.20
N TYR A 187 -1.74 11.29 11.56
CA TYR A 187 -0.60 10.98 10.71
C TYR A 187 -0.59 9.55 10.19
N ILE A 188 -1.58 8.73 10.53
CA ILE A 188 -1.58 7.32 10.13
C ILE A 188 -2.08 7.18 8.68
N VAL A 189 -1.34 6.45 7.87
CA VAL A 189 -1.68 6.07 6.49
C VAL A 189 -2.69 4.91 6.53
N GLY A 190 -3.56 4.79 5.53
CA GLY A 190 -4.49 3.68 5.45
C GLY A 190 -3.76 2.33 5.29
N TYR A 191 -4.24 1.31 6.00
CA TYR A 191 -3.68 -0.03 5.90
C TYR A 191 -4.72 -1.12 6.17
N ASN A 192 -4.43 -2.33 5.68
CA ASN A 192 -5.02 -3.56 6.18
C ASN A 192 -3.96 -4.34 6.95
N MET A 193 -4.27 -4.79 8.18
CA MET A 193 -3.26 -5.37 9.06
C MET A 193 -2.63 -6.66 8.52
N GLU A 194 -3.40 -7.52 7.83
CA GLU A 194 -2.86 -8.76 7.23
C GLU A 194 -1.89 -8.44 6.08
N LEU A 195 -2.25 -7.49 5.22
CA LEU A 195 -1.42 -7.10 4.08
C LEU A 195 -0.17 -6.31 4.51
N LEU A 196 -0.30 -5.48 5.54
CA LEU A 196 0.82 -4.78 6.17
C LEU A 196 1.81 -5.79 6.78
N ARG A 197 1.33 -6.82 7.48
CA ARG A 197 2.19 -7.89 8.03
C ARG A 197 2.88 -8.70 6.93
N TYR A 198 2.17 -9.04 5.87
CA TYR A 198 2.74 -9.86 4.79
C TYR A 198 3.75 -9.10 3.95
N GLY A 199 3.39 -7.90 3.49
CA GLY A 199 4.08 -7.21 2.41
C GLY A 199 4.41 -5.75 2.69
N ARG A 200 4.13 -5.24 3.90
CA ARG A 200 4.27 -3.82 4.25
C ARG A 200 3.53 -2.90 3.29
N VAL A 201 2.33 -3.33 2.95
CA VAL A 201 1.48 -2.67 1.96
C VAL A 201 0.76 -1.49 2.58
N ASN A 202 0.77 -0.38 1.87
CA ASN A 202 -0.12 0.75 2.14
C ASN A 202 -1.37 0.58 1.29
N MET A 203 -2.54 0.90 1.85
CA MET A 203 -3.81 0.74 1.17
C MET A 203 -4.71 1.96 1.38
N ASP A 204 -5.40 2.38 0.33
CA ASP A 204 -6.36 3.49 0.35
C ASP A 204 -7.65 3.14 -0.39
#